data_AF-A4C7Z5-F1
#
_entry.id   AF-A4C7Z5-F1
#
_cell.length_a   1.000
_cell.length_b   1.000
_cell.length_c   1.000
_cell.angle_alpha   90.00
_cell.angle_beta   90.00
_cell.angle_gamma   90.00
#
_symmetry.space_group_name_H-M   'P 1'
#
loop_
_entity.id
_entity.type
_entity.pdbx_description
1 polymer ?
#
loop_
_entity_poly.entity_id
_entity_poly.type
_entity_poly.pdbx_seq_one_letter_code
_entity_poly.pdbx_strand_id
1 'polypeptide(L)'
;MLLARGFSLVELIITIVILGTLSVTVVPKFFGPSIFDSYTARDQALSVLRTMQLRAMQNTGAPCHKIVISPTLLAPPTVDTCGNTADNNNADYLVVALDSASTDIRFSAKDANNATFTTIEFDSLGRTNNTPNCSTMCRIDLGEADICINSEGLIYGCQ
;
A
#
# COMPACT_ATOMS: atom_id res chain seq x y z
N MET A 1 -5.47 35.33 47.31
CA MET A 1 -4.08 35.79 47.12
C MET A 1 -3.26 34.55 46.77
N LEU A 2 -3.09 34.27 45.48
CA LEU A 2 -2.30 33.13 45.00
C LEU A 2 -0.83 33.41 45.34
N LEU A 3 -0.24 32.62 46.26
CA LEU A 3 1.21 32.65 46.46
C LEU A 3 1.87 32.09 45.20
N ALA A 4 2.36 32.97 44.33
CA ALA A 4 3.33 32.60 43.31
C ALA A 4 4.66 32.29 44.01
N ARG A 5 4.83 31.04 44.46
CA ARG A 5 6.13 30.50 44.85
C ARG A 5 6.97 30.44 43.57
N GLY A 6 7.97 31.34 43.47
CA GLY A 6 8.91 31.33 42.37
C GLY A 6 9.63 29.99 42.29
N PHE A 7 9.70 29.44 41.09
CA PHE A 7 10.46 28.23 40.77
C PHE A 7 11.96 28.47 41.06
N SER A 8 12.66 27.50 41.63
CA SER A 8 14.12 27.61 41.79
C SER A 8 14.80 27.55 40.41
N LEU A 9 15.93 28.25 40.24
CA LEU A 9 16.72 28.20 39.00
C LEU A 9 17.10 26.76 38.64
N VAL A 10 17.45 25.95 39.64
CA VAL A 10 17.79 24.53 39.45
C VAL A 10 16.57 23.72 39.01
N GLU A 11 15.41 24.02 39.57
CA GLU A 11 14.14 23.36 39.22
C GLU A 11 13.78 23.66 37.75
N LEU A 12 13.98 24.91 37.31
CA LEU A 12 13.75 25.31 35.91
C LEU A 12 14.69 24.59 34.94
N ILE A 13 15.98 24.45 35.29
CA ILE A 13 16.94 23.75 34.43
C ILE A 13 16.57 22.27 34.30
N ILE A 14 16.17 21.61 35.39
CA ILE A 14 15.80 20.20 35.36
C ILE A 14 14.52 20.01 34.52
N THR A 15 13.53 20.89 34.62
CA THR A 15 12.30 20.76 33.81
C THR A 15 12.55 20.97 32.33
N ILE A 16 13.37 21.94 31.90
CA ILE A 16 13.69 22.11 30.48
C ILE A 16 14.50 20.94 29.93
N VAL A 17 15.38 20.32 30.74
CA VAL A 17 16.15 19.13 30.33
C VAL A 17 15.22 17.92 30.16
N ILE A 18 14.30 17.70 31.10
CA ILE A 18 13.31 16.62 31.02
C ILE A 18 12.37 16.83 29.83
N LEU A 19 11.87 18.05 29.62
CA LEU A 19 11.01 18.36 28.47
C LEU A 19 11.78 18.23 27.15
N GLY A 20 13.05 18.60 27.12
CA GLY A 20 13.91 18.45 25.94
C GLY A 20 14.09 16.98 25.54
N THR A 21 14.40 16.11 26.50
CA THR A 21 14.60 14.67 26.22
C THR A 21 13.30 13.97 25.85
N LEU A 22 12.18 14.33 26.49
CA LEU A 22 10.85 13.84 26.11
C LEU A 22 10.45 14.33 24.72
N SER A 23 10.71 15.58 24.37
CA SER A 23 10.37 16.12 23.05
C SER A 23 11.05 15.33 21.93
N VAL A 24 12.35 15.06 22.04
CA VAL A 24 13.10 14.30 21.02
C VAL A 24 12.58 12.87 20.83
N THR A 25 12.05 12.24 21.89
CA THR A 25 11.57 10.85 21.83
C THR A 25 10.10 10.73 21.46
N VAL A 26 9.27 11.70 21.86
CA VAL A 26 7.82 11.67 21.67
C VAL A 26 7.41 12.26 20.31
N VAL A 27 8.11 13.29 19.82
CA VAL A 27 7.78 13.96 18.55
C VAL A 27 7.77 13.00 17.35
N PRO A 28 8.79 12.14 17.12
CA PRO A 28 8.75 11.20 15.99
C PRO A 28 7.58 10.21 16.08
N LYS A 29 7.18 9.83 17.29
CA LYS A 29 6.08 8.89 17.54
C LYS A 29 4.69 9.50 17.31
N PHE A 30 4.56 10.83 17.45
CA PHE A 30 3.33 11.55 17.12
C PHE A 30 3.18 11.83 15.63
N PHE A 31 4.28 12.02 14.90
CA PHE A 31 4.25 12.32 13.47
C PHE A 31 4.40 11.09 12.55
N GLY A 32 4.81 9.92 13.06
CA GLY A 32 5.15 8.76 12.23
C GLY A 32 4.25 7.55 12.48
N PRO A 33 3.23 7.35 11.62
CA PRO A 33 3.09 6.05 10.94
C PRO A 33 2.69 6.11 9.46
N SER A 34 2.08 7.20 8.96
CA SER A 34 1.45 7.23 7.63
C SER A 34 2.41 6.92 6.46
N ILE A 35 3.62 7.47 6.50
CA ILE A 35 4.64 7.20 5.49
C ILE A 35 5.13 5.74 5.61
N PHE A 36 5.37 5.23 6.82
CA PHE A 36 5.82 3.86 7.02
C PHE A 36 4.79 2.82 6.56
N ASP A 37 3.51 3.11 6.75
CA ASP A 37 2.41 2.25 6.32
C ASP A 37 2.31 2.21 4.79
N SER A 38 2.47 3.35 4.10
CA SER A 38 2.43 3.40 2.63
C SER A 38 3.53 2.56 1.98
N TYR A 39 4.77 2.64 2.47
CA TYR A 39 5.89 1.87 1.94
C TYR A 39 5.74 0.37 2.24
N THR A 40 5.28 0.02 3.44
CA THR A 40 5.04 -1.38 3.83
C THR A 40 3.92 -1.99 2.97
N ALA A 41 2.81 -1.26 2.80
CA ALA A 41 1.71 -1.69 1.94
C ALA A 41 2.14 -1.83 0.48
N ARG A 42 2.98 -0.90 -0.02
CA ARG A 42 3.55 -0.97 -1.37
C ARG A 42 4.39 -2.23 -1.55
N ASP A 43 5.29 -2.53 -0.62
CA ASP A 43 6.21 -3.66 -0.75
C ASP A 43 5.46 -5.00 -0.68
N GLN A 44 4.42 -5.10 0.15
CA GLN A 44 3.50 -6.25 0.17
C GLN A 44 2.74 -6.39 -1.15
N ALA A 45 2.15 -5.30 -1.65
CA ALA A 45 1.41 -5.31 -2.92
C ALA A 45 2.32 -5.64 -4.11
N LEU A 46 3.57 -5.14 -4.15
CA LEU A 46 4.57 -5.50 -5.15
C LEU A 46 4.87 -7.01 -5.14
N SER A 47 5.04 -7.59 -3.95
CA SER A 47 5.26 -9.03 -3.80
C SER A 47 4.08 -9.84 -4.33
N VAL A 48 2.85 -9.44 -3.98
CA VAL A 48 1.62 -10.11 -4.43
C VAL A 48 1.45 -10.03 -5.94
N LEU A 49 1.59 -8.83 -6.53
CA LEU A 49 1.45 -8.61 -7.97
C LEU A 49 2.48 -9.42 -8.77
N ARG A 50 3.75 -9.39 -8.36
CA ARG A 50 4.83 -10.17 -9.01
C ARG A 50 4.60 -11.67 -8.86
N THR A 51 4.09 -12.12 -7.73
CA THR A 51 3.76 -13.54 -7.53
C THR A 51 2.63 -13.97 -8.47
N MET A 52 1.60 -13.15 -8.66
CA MET A 52 0.55 -13.44 -9.64
C MET A 52 1.05 -13.43 -11.07
N GLN A 53 1.89 -12.47 -11.43
CA GLN A 53 2.54 -12.41 -12.73
C GLN A 53 3.35 -13.68 -13.00
N LEU A 54 4.15 -14.15 -12.03
CA LEU A 54 4.89 -15.40 -12.12
C LEU A 54 3.96 -16.60 -12.28
N ARG A 55 2.86 -16.67 -11.52
CA ARG A 55 1.86 -17.74 -11.67
C ARG A 55 1.27 -17.78 -13.07
N ALA A 56 0.97 -16.62 -13.66
CA ALA A 56 0.47 -16.53 -15.05
C ALA A 56 1.44 -17.12 -16.06
N MET A 57 2.75 -16.87 -15.88
CA MET A 57 3.80 -17.40 -16.74
C MET A 57 4.06 -18.90 -16.52
N GLN A 58 3.86 -19.41 -15.30
CA GLN A 58 4.07 -20.83 -14.98
C GLN A 58 2.86 -21.70 -15.33
N ASN A 59 1.64 -21.17 -15.26
CA ASN A 59 0.41 -21.91 -15.48
C ASN A 59 -0.41 -21.31 -16.64
N THR A 60 0.18 -21.35 -17.85
CA THR A 60 -0.41 -20.72 -19.04
C THR A 60 -1.72 -21.36 -19.51
N GLY A 61 -2.07 -22.54 -18.98
CA GLY A 61 -3.28 -23.28 -19.33
C GLY A 61 -4.47 -23.01 -18.39
N ALA A 62 -4.23 -22.41 -17.22
CA ALA A 62 -5.30 -22.03 -16.31
C ALA A 62 -5.82 -20.63 -16.65
N PRO A 63 -7.14 -20.45 -16.78
CA PRO A 63 -7.71 -19.11 -16.73
C PRO A 63 -7.46 -18.51 -15.34
N CYS A 64 -7.54 -17.19 -15.19
CA CYS A 64 -7.69 -16.49 -13.90
C CYS A 64 -6.47 -15.94 -13.15
N HIS A 65 -5.46 -15.38 -13.83
CA HIS A 65 -4.36 -14.71 -13.13
C HIS A 65 -4.69 -13.24 -12.82
N LYS A 66 -5.69 -13.03 -11.96
CA LYS A 66 -6.28 -11.72 -11.69
C LYS A 66 -6.13 -11.29 -10.23
N ILE A 67 -5.87 -10.00 -10.04
CA ILE A 67 -5.95 -9.29 -8.76
C ILE A 67 -7.08 -8.27 -8.83
N VAL A 68 -7.87 -8.22 -7.76
CA VAL A 68 -8.92 -7.21 -7.56
C VAL A 68 -8.42 -6.19 -6.54
N ILE A 69 -8.64 -4.93 -6.86
CA ILE A 69 -8.21 -3.77 -6.08
C ILE A 69 -9.47 -3.03 -5.60
N SER A 70 -9.60 -2.99 -4.29
CA SER A 70 -10.54 -2.16 -3.54
C SER A 70 -9.76 -1.14 -2.71
N PRO A 71 -10.37 -0.04 -2.26
CA PRO A 71 -9.66 1.00 -1.51
C PRO A 71 -8.88 0.51 -0.28
N THR A 72 -9.30 -0.60 0.31
CA THR A 72 -8.71 -1.16 1.54
C THR A 72 -8.19 -2.58 1.37
N LEU A 73 -8.28 -3.16 0.16
CA LEU A 73 -7.99 -4.56 -0.07
C LEU A 73 -7.46 -4.78 -1.48
N LEU A 74 -6.29 -5.38 -1.59
CA LEU A 74 -5.72 -5.88 -2.82
C LEU A 74 -5.56 -7.39 -2.68
N ALA A 75 -6.40 -8.15 -3.39
CA ALA A 75 -6.42 -9.60 -3.28
C ALA A 75 -6.97 -10.23 -4.57
N PRO A 76 -6.60 -11.49 -4.87
CA PRO A 76 -7.30 -12.26 -5.88
C PRO A 76 -8.77 -12.50 -5.51
N PRO A 77 -9.59 -12.86 -6.51
CA PRO A 77 -10.96 -13.29 -6.25
C PRO A 77 -11.00 -14.62 -5.48
N THR A 78 -12.19 -15.02 -4.99
CA THR A 78 -12.39 -16.32 -4.34
C THR A 78 -11.82 -17.45 -5.20
N VAL A 79 -11.22 -18.46 -4.56
CA VAL A 79 -10.55 -19.58 -5.24
C VAL A 79 -11.40 -20.15 -6.38
N ASP A 80 -10.77 -20.34 -7.55
CA ASP A 80 -11.39 -20.85 -8.79
C ASP A 80 -12.59 -20.06 -9.34
N THR A 81 -12.87 -18.87 -8.80
CA THR A 81 -13.84 -17.95 -9.38
C THR A 81 -13.10 -16.80 -10.04
N CYS A 82 -13.24 -16.66 -11.36
CA CYS A 82 -12.79 -15.46 -12.06
C CYS A 82 -13.69 -14.26 -11.86
N GLY A 83 -14.22 -14.12 -10.65
CA GLY A 83 -15.06 -13.02 -10.23
C GLY A 83 -14.28 -11.70 -10.14
N ASN A 84 -15.03 -10.63 -9.89
CA ASN A 84 -14.48 -9.27 -9.74
C ASN A 84 -14.55 -8.81 -8.28
N THR A 85 -14.60 -9.75 -7.35
CA THR A 85 -14.71 -9.48 -5.91
C THR A 85 -13.43 -9.97 -5.24
N ALA A 86 -12.71 -9.07 -4.58
CA ALA A 86 -11.53 -9.43 -3.80
C ALA A 86 -11.91 -10.33 -2.61
N ASP A 87 -11.18 -11.41 -2.39
CA ASP A 87 -11.37 -12.32 -1.25
C ASP A 87 -10.31 -12.06 -0.17
N ASN A 88 -10.73 -11.50 0.96
CA ASN A 88 -9.86 -11.24 2.10
C ASN A 88 -9.38 -12.51 2.83
N ASN A 89 -10.03 -13.65 2.59
CA ASN A 89 -9.66 -14.94 3.17
C ASN A 89 -9.13 -15.91 2.11
N ASN A 90 -8.58 -15.36 1.02
CA ASN A 90 -8.09 -16.18 -0.07
C ASN A 90 -6.98 -17.13 0.41
N ALA A 91 -7.13 -18.43 0.11
CA ALA A 91 -6.23 -19.48 0.57
C ALA A 91 -4.81 -19.38 -0.04
N ASP A 92 -4.62 -18.60 -1.10
CA ASP A 92 -3.32 -18.40 -1.73
C ASP A 92 -2.39 -17.45 -0.96
N TYR A 93 -2.87 -16.84 0.14
CA TYR A 93 -2.13 -15.87 0.96
C TYR A 93 -1.64 -14.64 0.16
N LEU A 94 -2.29 -14.34 -0.96
CA LEU A 94 -2.00 -13.19 -1.82
C LEU A 94 -2.90 -11.99 -1.45
N VAL A 95 -3.06 -11.75 -0.16
CA VAL A 95 -3.99 -10.75 0.37
C VAL A 95 -3.21 -9.62 1.02
N VAL A 96 -3.48 -8.39 0.58
CA VAL A 96 -3.00 -7.16 1.22
C VAL A 96 -4.21 -6.37 1.67
N ALA A 97 -4.45 -6.37 2.98
CA ALA A 97 -5.53 -5.62 3.60
C ALA A 97 -4.95 -4.40 4.33
N LEU A 98 -5.55 -3.23 4.09
CA LEU A 98 -5.27 -2.00 4.81
C LEU A 98 -6.24 -1.89 5.98
N ASP A 99 -5.71 -1.71 7.19
CA ASP A 99 -6.54 -1.41 8.34
C ASP A 99 -6.95 0.07 8.31
N SER A 100 -8.20 0.30 7.95
CA SER A 100 -8.80 1.63 7.85
C SER A 100 -8.99 2.31 9.22
N ALA A 101 -8.83 1.59 10.33
CA ALA A 101 -8.89 2.15 11.68
C ALA A 101 -7.55 2.72 12.15
N SER A 102 -6.43 2.22 11.61
CA SER A 102 -5.09 2.63 12.01
C SER A 102 -4.33 3.42 10.94
N THR A 103 -4.78 3.40 9.69
CA THR A 103 -4.09 4.04 8.56
C THR A 103 -5.06 4.87 7.70
N ASP A 104 -4.60 6.00 7.15
CA ASP A 104 -5.39 6.83 6.21
C ASP A 104 -5.09 6.53 4.73
N ILE A 105 -4.22 5.56 4.47
CA ILE A 105 -3.85 5.15 3.11
C ILE A 105 -4.98 4.34 2.46
N ARG A 106 -5.17 4.54 1.16
CA ARG A 106 -6.15 3.81 0.35
C ARG A 106 -5.56 3.46 -1.01
N PHE A 107 -5.88 2.29 -1.52
CA PHE A 107 -5.54 1.93 -2.89
C PHE A 107 -6.41 2.74 -3.87
N SER A 108 -5.79 3.37 -4.86
CA SER A 108 -6.48 3.93 -6.02
C SER A 108 -5.68 3.62 -7.27
N ALA A 109 -6.28 2.97 -8.27
CA ALA A 109 -5.55 2.56 -9.45
C ALA A 109 -6.06 3.28 -10.71
N LYS A 110 -5.14 3.84 -11.50
CA LYS A 110 -5.41 4.62 -12.71
C LYS A 110 -4.61 4.11 -13.89
N ASP A 111 -5.28 3.96 -15.03
CA ASP A 111 -4.65 3.53 -16.29
C ASP A 111 -3.95 4.70 -17.00
N ALA A 112 -3.41 4.44 -18.20
CA ALA A 112 -2.70 5.45 -18.98
C ALA A 112 -3.58 6.66 -19.41
N ASN A 113 -4.91 6.51 -19.37
CA ASN A 113 -5.89 7.56 -19.69
C ASN A 113 -6.45 8.24 -18.43
N ASN A 114 -5.84 8.02 -17.25
CA ASN A 114 -6.36 8.42 -15.95
C ASN A 114 -7.74 7.82 -15.59
N ALA A 115 -8.16 6.74 -16.26
CA ALA A 115 -9.38 6.03 -15.90
C ALA A 115 -9.12 5.10 -14.71
N THR A 116 -10.03 5.13 -13.72
CA THR A 116 -9.93 4.24 -12.57
C THR A 116 -10.18 2.80 -12.98
N PHE A 117 -9.34 1.89 -12.50
CA PHE A 117 -9.56 0.45 -12.65
C PHE A 117 -9.53 -0.25 -11.29
N THR A 118 -10.19 -1.40 -11.21
CA THR A 118 -10.31 -2.20 -9.98
C THR A 118 -9.83 -3.62 -10.15
N THR A 119 -9.32 -3.98 -11.34
CA THR A 119 -8.86 -5.34 -11.63
C THR A 119 -7.61 -5.26 -12.49
N ILE A 120 -6.66 -6.16 -12.26
CA ILE A 120 -5.50 -6.38 -13.12
C ILE A 120 -5.44 -7.87 -13.41
N GLU A 121 -5.36 -8.24 -14.68
CA GLU A 121 -5.18 -9.63 -15.09
C GLU A 121 -3.93 -9.77 -15.97
N PHE A 122 -3.15 -10.81 -15.69
CA PHE A 122 -1.90 -11.10 -16.39
C PHE A 122 -2.09 -12.20 -17.42
N ASP A 123 -1.50 -12.01 -18.61
CA ASP A 123 -1.39 -13.02 -19.64
C ASP A 123 -0.26 -14.02 -19.35
N SER A 124 -0.14 -15.06 -20.19
CA SER A 124 0.92 -16.07 -20.07
C SER A 124 2.34 -15.55 -20.29
N LEU A 125 2.49 -14.30 -20.74
CA LEU A 125 3.76 -13.61 -20.93
C LEU A 125 4.03 -12.61 -19.79
N GLY A 126 3.16 -12.56 -18.77
CA GLY A 126 3.27 -11.67 -17.62
C GLY A 126 2.89 -10.21 -17.91
N ARG A 127 2.21 -9.94 -19.03
CA ARG A 127 1.72 -8.60 -19.41
C ARG A 127 0.28 -8.42 -18.98
N THR A 128 -0.18 -7.18 -18.82
CA THR A 128 -1.59 -6.93 -18.54
C THR A 128 -2.42 -7.19 -19.80
N ASN A 129 -3.61 -7.79 -19.66
CA ASN A 129 -4.46 -8.22 -20.78
C ASN A 129 -5.22 -7.06 -21.50
N ASN A 130 -4.57 -5.90 -21.69
CA ASN A 130 -5.15 -4.64 -22.18
C ASN A 130 -6.29 -4.05 -21.32
N THR A 131 -6.68 -4.70 -20.22
CA THR A 131 -7.69 -4.21 -19.27
C THR A 131 -7.14 -4.36 -17.85
N PRO A 132 -6.46 -3.35 -17.29
CA PRO A 132 -6.45 -1.94 -17.67
C PRO A 132 -5.48 -1.59 -18.81
N ASN A 133 -5.68 -0.44 -19.45
CA ASN A 133 -4.80 0.05 -20.50
C ASN A 133 -3.48 0.60 -19.92
N CYS A 134 -2.46 -0.25 -19.84
CA CYS A 134 -1.12 0.13 -19.39
C CYS A 134 -0.18 0.50 -20.55
N SER A 135 -0.69 0.98 -21.70
CA SER A 135 0.11 1.30 -22.89
C SER A 135 1.27 2.27 -22.64
N THR A 136 1.11 3.22 -21.72
CA THR A 136 2.21 4.08 -21.24
C THR A 136 2.62 3.66 -19.82
N MET A 137 1.71 3.84 -18.86
CA MET A 137 1.86 3.31 -17.51
C MET A 137 0.49 3.14 -16.87
N CYS A 138 0.34 2.13 -16.02
CA CYS A 138 -0.70 2.07 -15.00
C CYS A 138 -0.08 2.40 -13.65
N ARG A 139 -0.80 3.13 -12.81
CA ARG A 139 -0.35 3.52 -11.47
C ARG A 139 -1.34 3.06 -10.42
N ILE A 140 -0.86 2.42 -9.35
CA ILE A 140 -1.59 2.13 -8.13
C ILE A 140 -1.05 3.07 -7.06
N ASP A 141 -1.89 4.01 -6.65
CA ASP A 141 -1.60 5.04 -5.68
C ASP A 141 -1.82 4.51 -4.25
N LEU A 142 -0.88 4.87 -3.38
CA LEU A 142 -0.79 4.47 -1.97
C LEU A 142 -0.35 5.66 -1.10
N GLY A 143 -0.70 6.88 -1.52
CA GLY A 143 -0.25 8.11 -0.89
C GLY A 143 1.19 8.47 -1.30
N GLU A 144 2.17 8.15 -0.47
CA GLU A 144 3.58 8.53 -0.66
C GLU A 144 4.42 7.45 -1.37
N ALA A 145 3.82 6.30 -1.73
CA ALA A 145 4.54 5.11 -2.17
C ALA A 145 3.82 4.34 -3.29
N ASP A 146 3.85 4.86 -4.51
CA ASP A 146 3.08 4.31 -5.62
C ASP A 146 3.73 3.10 -6.30
N ILE A 147 2.89 2.31 -6.99
CA ILE A 147 3.31 1.19 -7.83
C ILE A 147 3.00 1.52 -9.29
N CYS A 148 3.97 1.32 -10.16
CA CYS A 148 3.87 1.54 -11.59
C CYS A 148 3.98 0.21 -12.35
N ILE A 149 3.18 0.08 -13.41
CA ILE A 149 3.19 -1.07 -14.33
C ILE A 149 3.32 -0.51 -15.75
N ASN A 150 4.30 -0.97 -16.53
CA ASN A 150 4.45 -0.55 -17.94
C ASN A 150 3.65 -1.45 -18.91
N SER A 151 3.74 -1.15 -20.21
CA SER A 151 3.08 -1.93 -21.27
C SER A 151 3.52 -3.39 -21.34
N GLU A 152 4.77 -3.68 -20.95
CA GLU A 152 5.35 -5.02 -20.95
C GLU A 152 5.12 -5.77 -19.63
N GLY A 153 4.31 -5.23 -18.72
CA GLY A 153 4.00 -5.86 -17.43
C GLY A 153 5.11 -5.78 -16.38
N LEU A 154 6.16 -4.96 -16.58
CA LEU A 154 7.16 -4.69 -15.55
C LEU A 154 6.51 -3.94 -14.39
N ILE A 155 6.63 -4.52 -13.18
CA ILE A 155 6.05 -3.98 -11.94
C ILE A 155 7.15 -3.42 -11.04
N TYR A 156 7.08 -2.13 -10.71
CA TYR A 156 8.10 -1.41 -9.94
C TYR A 156 7.47 -0.29 -9.08
N GLY A 157 8.20 0.22 -8.08
CA GLY A 157 7.77 1.42 -7.37
C GLY A 157 7.98 2.66 -8.25
N CYS A 158 6.98 3.53 -8.35
CA CYS A 158 7.11 4.77 -9.12
C CYS A 158 8.19 5.68 -8.48
N GLN A 159 8.92 6.42 -9.30
CA GLN A 159 9.87 7.45 -8.86
C GLN A 159 9.29 8.84 -9.07
#